data_AF-A0AAA9SCU9-F1
#
_entry.id   AF-A0AAA9SCU9-F1
#
_cell.length_a   1.000
_cell.length_b   1.000
_cell.length_c   1.000
_cell.angle_alpha   90.00
_cell.angle_beta   90.00
_cell.angle_gamma   90.00
#
_symmetry.space_group_name_H-M   'P 1'
#
loop_
_entity.id
_entity.type
_entity.pdbx_description
1 polymer ?
#
loop_
_entity_poly.entity_id
_entity_poly.type
_entity_poly.pdbx_seq_one_letter_code
_entity_poly.pdbx_strand_id
1 'polypeptide(L)'
;MPVQQRRSSWRHHCPHGTTRIYENSGESCATTEYLEKYPSYGSVLPPQSLKPKEEFRAYRGKMEGITTFKSDYRPYEIDKQPRHAPEGYKPKQGVIDLGTTYKRDFNSYKVQPVVIIRPLERQQVKKGKLDTVPTYKVSLGNRCLEDKAPLE
;
A
#
# COMPACT_ATOMS: atom_id res chain seq x y z
N MET A 1 -12.99 121.49 3.40
CA MET A 1 -14.12 121.70 2.46
C MET A 1 -15.31 120.88 2.97
N PRO A 2 -16.54 121.38 2.82
CA PRO A 2 -17.35 121.84 3.94
C PRO A 2 -18.43 120.86 4.45
N VAL A 3 -18.88 121.20 5.67
CA VAL A 3 -20.13 120.86 6.36
C VAL A 3 -21.28 120.44 5.45
N GLN A 4 -21.95 119.35 5.81
CA GLN A 4 -23.41 119.25 5.69
C GLN A 4 -23.98 118.23 6.69
N GLN A 5 -24.24 118.73 7.91
CA GLN A 5 -25.36 118.24 8.71
C GLN A 5 -26.62 118.96 8.19
N ARG A 6 -27.59 118.22 7.65
CA ARG A 6 -28.99 118.69 7.51
C ARG A 6 -29.89 117.64 8.17
N ARG A 7 -30.37 117.95 9.38
CA ARG A 7 -31.70 118.55 9.67
C ARG A 7 -32.82 117.54 9.36
N SER A 8 -33.27 116.79 10.36
CA SER A 8 -34.27 117.15 11.40
C SER A 8 -35.69 116.85 10.96
N SER A 9 -36.37 115.98 11.70
CA SER A 9 -37.77 116.16 12.10
C SER A 9 -38.13 115.01 13.05
N TRP A 10 -38.02 115.23 14.35
CA TRP A 10 -39.16 115.70 15.14
C TRP A 10 -40.33 114.71 15.08
N ARG A 11 -40.25 113.66 15.90
CA ARG A 11 -41.44 113.00 16.41
C ARG A 11 -41.57 113.42 17.87
N HIS A 12 -42.50 114.33 18.07
CA HIS A 12 -43.08 114.64 19.36
C HIS A 12 -44.05 113.51 19.66
N HIS A 13 -43.77 112.67 20.63
CA HIS A 13 -44.82 111.90 21.28
C HIS A 13 -44.47 111.87 22.75
N CYS A 14 -45.08 112.80 23.49
CA CYS A 14 -45.27 112.65 24.92
C CYS A 14 -46.71 112.20 25.12
N PRO A 15 -46.95 110.90 25.35
CA PRO A 15 -48.10 110.46 26.09
C PRO A 15 -47.61 109.84 27.40
N HIS A 16 -47.77 110.64 28.46
CA HIS A 16 -48.03 110.28 29.85
C HIS A 16 -47.74 108.83 30.27
N GLY A 17 -46.79 108.72 31.20
CA GLY A 17 -46.09 107.49 31.56
C GLY A 17 -46.88 106.45 32.36
N THR A 18 -46.27 105.27 32.44
CA THR A 18 -46.65 104.25 33.40
C THR A 18 -46.17 104.67 34.79
N THR A 19 -47.11 104.78 35.71
CA THR A 19 -46.92 105.09 37.13
C THR A 19 -46.44 103.84 37.89
N ARG A 20 -45.30 103.25 37.49
CA ARG A 20 -44.59 102.27 38.34
C ARG A 20 -43.39 102.98 38.97
N ILE A 21 -43.64 103.53 40.16
CA ILE A 21 -42.64 104.27 40.97
C ILE A 21 -41.49 103.37 41.47
N TYR A 22 -41.62 102.04 41.34
CA TYR A 22 -40.54 101.08 41.53
C TYR A 22 -40.68 99.94 40.51
N GLU A 23 -40.15 100.09 39.30
CA GLU A 23 -39.53 98.94 38.64
C GLU A 23 -38.21 98.69 39.31
N ASN A 24 -38.21 97.79 40.30
CA ASN A 24 -36.98 97.08 40.65
C ASN A 24 -36.66 96.16 39.47
N SER A 25 -36.25 96.72 38.33
CA SER A 25 -35.36 96.02 37.40
C SER A 25 -33.99 96.01 38.07
N GLY A 26 -33.93 95.28 39.17
CA GLY A 26 -32.72 94.90 39.84
C GLY A 26 -31.96 94.00 38.89
N GLU A 27 -31.22 94.61 37.98
CA GLU A 27 -29.86 94.14 37.76
C GLU A 27 -29.04 94.64 38.95
N SER A 28 -29.38 94.15 40.15
CA SER A 28 -28.34 94.00 41.15
C SER A 28 -27.41 93.00 40.53
N CYS A 29 -26.27 93.46 40.01
CA CYS A 29 -25.14 92.58 39.78
C CYS A 29 -24.86 91.93 41.12
N ALA A 30 -25.45 90.75 41.37
CA ALA A 30 -25.24 89.96 42.57
C ALA A 30 -23.89 89.25 42.50
N THR A 31 -22.88 89.95 41.98
CA THR A 31 -21.48 89.60 42.13
C THR A 31 -21.14 90.01 43.55
N THR A 32 -21.38 89.11 44.50
CA THR A 32 -20.90 89.30 45.86
C THR A 32 -19.37 89.32 45.83
N GLU A 33 -18.73 90.00 46.78
CA GLU A 33 -17.26 89.99 46.96
C GLU A 33 -16.70 88.55 46.92
N TYR A 34 -17.50 87.58 47.36
CA TYR A 34 -17.18 86.16 47.33
C TYR A 34 -16.99 85.61 45.90
N LEU A 35 -17.89 85.94 44.97
CA LEU A 35 -17.79 85.47 43.58
C LEU A 35 -16.64 86.13 42.83
N GLU A 36 -16.30 87.38 43.18
CA GLU A 36 -15.12 88.07 42.63
C GLU A 36 -13.81 87.50 43.18
N LYS A 37 -13.78 87.16 44.47
CA LYS A 37 -12.58 86.63 45.14
C LYS A 37 -12.31 85.16 44.82
N TYR A 38 -13.34 84.37 44.53
CA TYR A 38 -13.23 82.94 44.24
C TYR A 38 -14.01 82.58 42.96
N PRO A 39 -13.49 82.93 41.77
CA PRO A 39 -14.04 82.43 40.52
C PRO A 39 -13.99 80.90 40.50
N SER A 40 -14.99 80.26 39.90
CA SER A 40 -14.95 78.80 39.76
C SER A 40 -13.75 78.43 38.91
N TYR A 41 -12.85 77.62 39.48
CA TYR A 41 -11.71 77.12 38.72
C TYR A 41 -12.25 76.25 37.59
N GLY A 42 -11.99 76.67 36.35
CA GLY A 42 -12.27 75.85 35.16
C GLY A 42 -11.55 74.52 35.25
N SER A 43 -11.99 73.53 34.46
CA SER A 43 -11.38 72.21 34.40
C SER A 43 -9.90 72.29 33.96
N VAL A 44 -9.00 72.39 34.93
CA VAL A 44 -7.55 72.34 34.69
C VAL A 44 -7.18 70.90 34.37
N LEU A 45 -6.60 70.67 33.21
CA LEU A 45 -6.10 69.35 32.84
C LEU A 45 -4.96 68.97 33.79
N PRO A 46 -4.92 67.71 34.28
CA PRO A 46 -3.83 67.26 35.12
C PRO A 46 -2.50 67.36 34.36
N PRO A 47 -1.39 67.63 35.08
CA PRO A 47 -0.07 67.74 34.46
C PRO A 47 0.32 66.43 33.78
N GLN A 48 0.92 66.53 32.60
CA GLN A 48 1.35 65.36 31.85
C GLN A 48 2.50 64.65 32.58
N SER A 49 2.39 63.33 32.74
CA SER A 49 3.43 62.56 33.42
C SER A 49 4.72 62.51 32.59
N LEU A 50 5.85 62.83 33.21
CA LEU A 50 7.20 62.60 32.64
C LEU A 50 7.68 61.16 32.83
N LYS A 51 6.81 60.26 33.27
CA LYS A 51 7.13 58.84 33.44
C LYS A 51 7.42 58.25 32.06
N PRO A 52 8.58 57.61 31.85
CA PRO A 52 8.84 56.86 30.63
C PRO A 52 7.71 55.84 30.42
N LYS A 53 7.21 55.76 29.19
CA LYS A 53 6.24 54.72 28.84
C LYS A 53 6.99 53.40 28.81
N GLU A 54 6.52 52.42 29.58
CA GLU A 54 7.08 51.08 29.55
C GLU A 54 6.75 50.44 28.20
N GLU A 55 7.76 50.33 27.34
CA GLU A 55 7.65 49.60 26.09
C GLU A 55 7.96 48.13 26.34
N PHE A 56 6.92 47.30 26.43
CA PHE A 56 7.09 45.86 26.53
C PHE A 56 7.65 45.31 25.21
N ARG A 57 8.96 45.04 25.19
CA ARG A 57 9.60 44.33 24.07
C ARG A 57 9.39 42.83 24.27
N ALA A 58 8.37 42.29 23.61
CA ALA A 58 8.15 40.85 23.58
C ALA A 58 9.38 40.15 22.96
N TYR A 59 9.97 39.21 23.72
CA TYR A 59 11.03 38.36 23.22
C TYR A 59 10.47 37.45 22.11
N ARG A 60 10.95 37.62 20.87
CA ARG A 60 10.56 36.80 19.71
C ARG A 60 11.64 35.77 19.34
N GLY A 61 12.34 35.21 20.33
CA GLY A 61 13.21 34.06 20.09
C GLY A 61 12.38 32.80 19.88
N LYS A 62 12.69 32.03 18.83
CA LYS A 62 12.14 30.68 18.66
C LYS A 62 12.91 29.72 19.58
N MET A 63 12.21 28.76 20.17
CA MET A 63 12.86 27.70 20.95
C MET A 63 13.69 26.79 20.02
N GLU A 64 14.90 26.44 20.43
CA GLU A 64 15.72 25.46 19.74
C GLU A 64 15.00 24.10 19.82
N GLY A 65 14.54 23.58 18.68
CA GLY A 65 13.79 22.31 18.60
C GLY A 65 14.64 21.05 18.80
N ILE A 66 15.79 21.20 19.45
CA ILE A 66 16.77 20.16 19.74
C ILE A 66 16.45 19.65 21.14
N THR A 67 15.90 18.43 21.20
CA THR A 67 15.67 17.73 22.47
C THR A 67 16.87 16.85 22.80
N THR A 68 17.06 16.52 24.07
CA THR A 68 18.06 15.53 24.52
C THR A 68 17.94 14.22 23.75
N PHE A 69 16.71 13.78 23.49
CA PHE A 69 16.48 12.60 22.64
C PHE A 69 17.09 12.74 21.23
N LYS A 70 16.91 13.89 20.57
CA LYS A 70 17.46 14.13 19.23
C LYS A 70 18.98 14.32 19.23
N SER A 71 19.57 14.81 20.32
CA SER A 71 21.03 14.92 20.45
C SER A 71 21.68 13.57 20.74
N ASP A 72 21.08 12.80 21.64
CA ASP A 72 21.72 11.63 22.26
C ASP A 72 21.48 10.36 21.45
N TYR A 73 20.33 10.24 20.78
CA TYR A 73 19.96 9.05 20.01
C TYR A 73 20.19 9.29 18.52
N ARG A 74 21.47 9.22 18.11
CA ARG A 74 21.87 9.25 16.71
C ARG A 74 22.14 7.83 16.20
N PRO A 75 21.86 7.53 14.92
CA PRO A 75 22.30 6.28 14.32
C PRO A 75 23.83 6.18 14.39
N TYR A 76 24.33 5.05 14.91
CA TYR A 76 25.74 4.72 14.90
C TYR A 76 26.06 3.82 13.71
N GLU A 77 27.23 4.00 13.11
CA GLU A 77 27.76 3.05 12.14
C GLU A 77 28.15 1.77 12.90
N ILE A 78 27.53 0.65 12.54
CA ILE A 78 27.77 -0.66 13.17
C ILE A 78 28.66 -1.46 12.23
N ASP A 79 29.91 -1.68 12.65
CA ASP A 79 30.81 -2.57 11.93
C ASP A 79 30.33 -4.02 12.02
N LYS A 80 30.45 -4.75 10.92
CA LYS A 80 30.14 -6.18 10.90
C LYS A 80 31.18 -6.92 11.73
N GLN A 81 30.72 -7.72 12.69
CA GLN A 81 31.61 -8.59 13.46
C GLN A 81 32.41 -9.50 12.51
N PRO A 82 33.74 -9.57 12.65
CA PRO A 82 34.57 -10.50 11.88
C PRO A 82 34.07 -11.93 12.13
N ARG A 83 33.61 -12.61 11.08
CA ARG A 83 33.19 -14.02 11.16
C ARG A 83 34.36 -14.91 10.79
N HIS A 84 34.54 -15.99 11.55
CA HIS A 84 35.50 -17.03 11.19
C HIS A 84 35.02 -17.76 9.94
N ALA A 85 35.84 -17.79 8.88
CA ALA A 85 35.57 -18.61 7.71
C ALA A 85 35.91 -20.08 8.01
N PRO A 86 35.02 -21.04 7.73
CA PRO A 86 35.34 -22.44 7.95
C PRO A 86 36.51 -22.86 7.07
N GLU A 87 37.48 -23.58 7.65
CA GLU A 87 38.56 -24.20 6.90
C GLU A 87 38.00 -25.22 5.91
N GLY A 88 38.51 -25.23 4.68
CA GLY A 88 38.11 -26.21 3.67
C GLY A 88 38.41 -27.65 4.10
N TYR A 89 37.55 -28.60 3.72
CA TYR A 89 37.75 -30.01 4.05
C TYR A 89 39.04 -30.56 3.42
N LYS A 90 39.90 -31.15 4.25
CA LYS A 90 41.13 -31.84 3.82
C LYS A 90 40.88 -33.35 3.87
N PRO A 91 40.69 -34.03 2.72
CA PRO A 91 40.50 -35.47 2.71
C PRO A 91 41.73 -36.19 3.27
N LYS A 92 41.51 -37.29 3.99
CA LYS A 92 42.61 -38.11 4.50
C LYS A 92 43.36 -38.72 3.33
N GLN A 93 44.69 -38.71 3.40
CA GLN A 93 45.54 -39.37 2.42
C GLN A 93 45.47 -40.89 2.67
N GLY A 94 45.15 -41.64 1.63
CA GLY A 94 45.07 -43.10 1.67
C GLY A 94 44.34 -43.65 0.46
N VAL A 95 44.80 -44.79 -0.04
CA VAL A 95 44.09 -45.54 -1.06
C VAL A 95 43.04 -46.40 -0.35
N ILE A 96 41.76 -46.14 -0.62
CA ILE A 96 40.68 -47.00 -0.15
C ILE A 96 40.49 -48.17 -1.11
N ASP A 97 40.38 -49.39 -0.57
CA ASP A 97 40.04 -50.57 -1.37
C ASP A 97 38.56 -50.51 -1.77
N LEU A 98 38.31 -50.19 -3.03
CA LEU A 98 36.97 -50.12 -3.62
C LEU A 98 36.43 -51.49 -4.05
N GLY A 99 37.16 -52.57 -3.77
CA GLY A 99 36.78 -53.94 -4.08
C GLY A 99 35.66 -54.46 -3.17
N THR A 100 34.43 -54.50 -3.68
CA THR A 100 33.31 -55.20 -3.04
C THR A 100 33.49 -56.71 -3.15
N THR A 101 33.06 -57.47 -2.15
CA THR A 101 33.00 -58.95 -2.18
C THR A 101 32.26 -59.46 -3.42
N TYR A 102 31.14 -58.83 -3.78
CA TYR A 102 30.36 -59.17 -4.97
C TYR A 102 31.19 -59.23 -6.26
N LYS A 103 32.01 -58.20 -6.52
CA LYS A 103 32.90 -58.15 -7.70
C LYS A 103 34.00 -59.21 -7.67
N ARG A 104 34.41 -59.68 -6.48
CA ARG A 104 35.42 -60.73 -6.34
C ARG A 104 34.83 -62.11 -6.58
N ASP A 105 33.63 -62.33 -6.03
CA ASP A 105 33.02 -63.65 -5.95
C ASP A 105 32.18 -64.00 -7.19
N PHE A 106 31.53 -63.01 -7.81
CA PHE A 106 30.62 -63.22 -8.94
C PHE A 106 31.23 -62.77 -10.27
N ASN A 107 32.12 -63.60 -10.81
CA ASN A 107 32.69 -63.41 -12.14
C ASN A 107 31.86 -64.14 -13.21
N SER A 108 31.79 -63.58 -14.41
CA SER A 108 31.18 -64.26 -15.56
C SER A 108 32.08 -65.42 -16.01
N TYR A 109 31.57 -66.65 -15.94
CA TYR A 109 32.27 -67.83 -16.45
C TYR A 109 31.84 -68.14 -17.88
N LYS A 110 32.80 -68.55 -18.73
CA LYS A 110 32.50 -69.07 -20.07
C LYS A 110 32.02 -70.51 -19.93
N VAL A 111 30.72 -70.74 -20.16
CA VAL A 111 30.13 -72.08 -20.17
C VAL A 111 30.21 -72.63 -21.60
N GLN A 112 30.69 -73.87 -21.76
CA GLN A 112 30.66 -74.53 -23.07
C GLN A 112 29.23 -74.92 -23.44
N PRO A 113 28.80 -74.72 -24.69
CA PRO A 113 27.46 -75.11 -25.12
C PRO A 113 27.30 -76.64 -25.03
N VAL A 114 26.18 -77.09 -24.45
CA VAL A 114 25.84 -78.51 -24.40
C VAL A 114 25.43 -78.97 -25.80
N VAL A 115 26.06 -80.04 -26.28
CA VAL A 115 25.70 -80.65 -27.57
C VAL A 115 24.36 -81.37 -27.43
N ILE A 116 23.36 -80.96 -28.20
CA ILE A 116 22.05 -81.62 -28.25
C ILE A 116 22.17 -82.90 -29.08
N ILE A 117 21.96 -84.06 -28.46
CA ILE A 117 21.93 -85.35 -29.16
C ILE A 117 20.60 -85.46 -29.89
N ARG A 118 20.62 -85.49 -31.24
CA ARG A 118 19.41 -85.68 -32.05
C ARG A 118 18.98 -87.16 -31.96
N PRO A 119 17.70 -87.46 -31.69
CA PRO A 119 17.22 -88.85 -31.68
C PRO A 119 17.30 -89.48 -33.06
N LEU A 120 17.59 -90.78 -33.10
CA LEU A 120 17.74 -91.56 -34.33
C LEU A 120 16.44 -91.53 -35.16
N GLU A 121 16.55 -91.16 -36.44
CA GLU A 121 15.42 -91.05 -37.34
C GLU A 121 14.76 -92.42 -37.58
N ARG A 122 13.46 -92.53 -37.32
CA ARG A 122 12.69 -93.77 -37.52
C ARG A 122 12.32 -93.92 -39.00
N GLN A 123 12.79 -94.99 -39.64
CA GLN A 123 12.39 -95.31 -41.01
C GLN A 123 10.89 -95.61 -41.10
N GLN A 124 10.18 -94.96 -42.02
CA GLN A 124 8.77 -95.25 -42.30
C GLN A 124 8.61 -96.62 -42.95
N VAL A 125 7.76 -97.47 -42.37
CA VAL A 125 7.37 -98.76 -42.95
C VAL A 125 6.49 -98.51 -44.19
N LYS A 126 6.78 -99.20 -45.29
CA LYS A 126 6.03 -99.09 -46.55
C LYS A 126 4.58 -99.59 -46.35
N LYS A 127 3.59 -98.76 -46.69
CA LYS A 127 2.16 -99.12 -46.64
C LYS A 127 1.82 -100.03 -47.82
N GLY A 128 1.35 -101.26 -47.56
CA GLY A 128 0.87 -102.18 -48.59
C GLY A 128 -0.44 -101.68 -49.22
N LYS A 129 -0.66 -101.95 -50.52
CA LYS A 129 -1.92 -101.66 -51.21
C LYS A 129 -2.96 -102.72 -50.83
N LEU A 130 -4.17 -102.28 -50.46
CA LEU A 130 -5.27 -103.16 -50.08
C LEU A 130 -6.31 -103.13 -51.21
N ASP A 131 -6.38 -104.22 -51.97
CA ASP A 131 -7.31 -104.38 -53.09
C ASP A 131 -8.47 -105.28 -52.66
N THR A 132 -9.46 -104.69 -51.98
CA THR A 132 -10.68 -105.42 -51.55
C THR A 132 -11.88 -104.91 -52.33
N VAL A 133 -12.55 -105.79 -53.08
CA VAL A 133 -13.82 -105.49 -53.77
C VAL A 133 -14.98 -106.02 -52.91
N PRO A 134 -15.96 -105.17 -52.53
CA PRO A 134 -17.06 -105.61 -51.67
C PRO A 134 -18.07 -106.50 -52.41
N THR A 135 -18.58 -107.52 -51.72
CA THR A 135 -19.41 -108.62 -52.27
C THR A 135 -20.63 -108.15 -53.08
N TYR A 136 -21.26 -107.04 -52.72
CA TYR A 136 -22.45 -106.54 -53.43
C TYR A 136 -22.15 -106.09 -54.87
N LYS A 137 -20.89 -105.69 -55.17
CA LYS A 137 -20.47 -105.36 -56.54
C LYS A 137 -20.40 -106.60 -57.43
N VAL A 138 -20.21 -107.77 -56.84
CA VAL A 138 -20.22 -109.05 -57.55
C VAL A 138 -21.65 -109.52 -57.82
N SER A 139 -22.59 -109.25 -56.90
CA SER A 139 -23.96 -109.80 -56.97
C SER A 139 -24.91 -109.12 -57.97
N LEU A 140 -24.55 -107.95 -58.52
CA LEU A 140 -25.42 -107.18 -59.44
C LEU A 140 -25.01 -107.28 -60.93
N GLY A 141 -24.11 -108.19 -61.28
CA GLY A 141 -23.66 -108.40 -62.66
C GLY A 141 -24.52 -109.40 -63.43
N ASN A 142 -25.37 -108.88 -64.33
CA ASN A 142 -25.87 -109.48 -65.57
C ASN A 142 -26.62 -110.83 -65.48
N ARG A 143 -27.96 -110.78 -65.32
CA ARG A 143 -28.87 -111.85 -65.76
C ARG A 143 -29.79 -111.26 -66.85
N CYS A 144 -29.41 -111.41 -68.11
CA CYS A 144 -30.27 -111.08 -69.26
C CYS A 144 -31.31 -112.19 -69.46
N LEU A 145 -32.56 -111.79 -69.71
CA LEU A 145 -33.72 -112.67 -69.93
C LEU A 145 -33.62 -113.37 -71.30
N GLU A 146 -33.91 -114.67 -71.35
CA GLU A 146 -34.02 -115.41 -72.61
C GLU A 146 -35.43 -115.26 -73.21
N ASP A 147 -35.52 -114.73 -74.43
CA ASP A 147 -36.75 -114.65 -75.22
C ASP A 147 -37.08 -116.03 -75.86
N LYS A 148 -38.32 -116.47 -75.69
CA LYS A 148 -38.88 -117.73 -76.24
C LYS A 148 -39.40 -117.52 -77.67
N ALA A 149 -39.10 -118.43 -78.60
CA ALA A 149 -39.74 -118.53 -79.92
C ALA A 149 -40.64 -119.79 -80.01
N PRO A 150 -41.72 -119.81 -80.84
CA PRO A 150 -42.80 -120.80 -80.75
C PRO A 150 -42.70 -121.96 -81.76
N LEU A 151 -43.53 -122.98 -81.48
CA LEU A 151 -43.68 -124.30 -82.11
C LEU A 151 -44.06 -124.27 -83.61
N GLU A 152 -43.43 -125.17 -84.38
CA GLU A 152 -44.09 -126.13 -85.30
C GLU A 152 -43.54 -127.54 -85.01
#